data_AF-A0A8J2A5X3-F1
#
_entry.id   AF-A0A8J2A5X3-F1
#
_cell.length_a   1.000
_cell.length_b   1.000
_cell.length_c   1.000
_cell.angle_alpha   90.00
_cell.angle_beta   90.00
_cell.angle_gamma   90.00
#
_symmetry.space_group_name_H-M   'P 1'
#
loop_
_entity.id
_entity.type
_entity.pdbx_description
1 polymer ?
#
loop_
_entity_poly.entity_id
_entity_poly.type
_entity_poly.pdbx_seq_one_letter_code
_entity_poly.pdbx_strand_id
1 'polypeptide(L)'
;MSAALKSIGNAFASQAGPGAAGYSLAFGAVCGIGLSTVVAGGRALHVLLADHDHYKLQSRQRYLDKQTIFFQELQEENEGHRLAALAQEYDPVACRPPFGKLDAKYKF
;
A
#
# COMPACT_ATOMS: atom_id res chain seq x y z
N MET A 1 -30.27 -21.63 -23.83
CA MET A 1 -29.69 -20.37 -24.35
C MET A 1 -30.83 -19.55 -24.94
N SER A 2 -31.22 -18.46 -24.25
CA SER A 2 -32.52 -17.78 -24.38
C SER A 2 -32.85 -17.34 -25.82
N ALA A 3 -34.10 -17.53 -26.24
CA ALA A 3 -34.62 -17.07 -27.53
C ALA A 3 -34.41 -15.56 -27.75
N ALA A 4 -34.33 -14.78 -26.66
CA ALA A 4 -34.01 -13.35 -26.69
C ALA A 4 -32.59 -13.07 -27.21
N LEU A 5 -31.60 -13.91 -26.87
CA LEU A 5 -30.22 -13.74 -27.35
C LEU A 5 -30.11 -14.02 -28.86
N LYS A 6 -30.89 -14.98 -29.35
CA LYS A 6 -30.99 -15.29 -30.78
C LYS A 6 -31.75 -14.20 -31.55
N SER A 7 -32.77 -13.59 -30.95
CA SER A 7 -33.51 -12.46 -31.54
C SER A 7 -32.63 -11.20 -31.61
N ILE A 8 -31.83 -10.92 -30.59
CA ILE A 8 -30.86 -9.82 -30.59
C ILE A 8 -29.75 -10.08 -31.63
N GLY A 9 -29.24 -11.31 -31.68
CA GLY A 9 -28.24 -11.73 -32.69
C GLY A 9 -28.76 -11.62 -34.12
N ASN A 10 -30.00 -12.04 -34.38
CA ASN A 10 -30.63 -11.92 -35.71
C ASN A 10 -31.00 -10.47 -36.05
N ALA A 11 -31.38 -9.63 -35.07
CA ALA A 11 -31.62 -8.21 -35.29
C ALA A 11 -30.32 -7.49 -35.69
N PHE A 12 -29.21 -7.75 -34.97
CA PHE A 12 -27.89 -7.26 -35.32
C PHE A 12 -27.40 -7.77 -36.68
N ALA A 13 -27.63 -9.05 -37.00
CA ALA A 13 -27.27 -9.63 -38.30
C ALA A 13 -28.13 -9.10 -39.45
N SER A 14 -29.40 -8.77 -39.21
CA SER A 14 -30.31 -8.17 -40.21
C SER A 14 -30.05 -6.68 -40.47
N GLN A 15 -29.41 -5.99 -39.51
CA GLN A 15 -28.90 -4.63 -39.66
C GLN A 15 -27.42 -4.57 -40.08
N ALA A 16 -26.80 -5.73 -40.34
CA ALA A 16 -25.44 -5.88 -40.86
C ALA A 16 -25.36 -5.83 -42.40
N GLY A 17 -26.27 -5.11 -43.06
CA GLY A 17 -25.89 -4.39 -44.29
C GLY A 17 -24.86 -3.30 -43.97
N PRO A 18 -24.50 -2.37 -44.88
CA PRO A 18 -23.73 -1.18 -44.51
C PRO A 18 -24.56 -0.33 -43.52
N GLY A 19 -24.54 -0.74 -42.25
CA GLY A 19 -25.54 -0.45 -41.25
C GLY A 19 -24.87 0.24 -40.07
N ALA A 20 -25.32 1.45 -39.82
CA ALA A 20 -24.69 2.40 -38.92
C ALA A 20 -24.39 1.84 -37.52
N ALA A 21 -25.24 0.97 -36.96
CA ALA A 21 -25.08 0.50 -35.58
C ALA A 21 -23.82 -0.35 -35.33
N GLY A 22 -23.58 -1.39 -36.15
CA GLY A 22 -22.41 -2.27 -35.98
C GLY A 22 -21.10 -1.55 -36.29
N TYR A 23 -21.10 -0.74 -37.35
CA TYR A 23 -19.94 0.07 -37.75
C TYR A 23 -19.62 1.15 -36.71
N SER A 24 -20.61 1.89 -36.20
CA SER A 24 -20.39 2.94 -35.19
C SER A 24 -19.92 2.37 -33.86
N LEU A 25 -20.39 1.18 -33.45
CA LEU A 25 -19.90 0.52 -32.24
C LEU A 25 -18.45 0.06 -32.40
N ALA A 26 -18.10 -0.57 -33.53
CA ALA A 26 -16.72 -0.97 -33.80
C ALA A 26 -15.79 0.24 -33.92
N PHE A 27 -16.22 1.29 -34.62
CA PHE A 27 -15.49 2.55 -34.73
C PHE A 27 -15.28 3.21 -33.35
N GLY A 28 -16.33 3.27 -32.52
CA GLY A 28 -16.24 3.77 -31.15
C GLY A 28 -15.25 2.97 -30.28
N ALA A 29 -15.25 1.64 -30.40
CA ALA A 29 -14.29 0.79 -29.71
C ALA A 29 -12.85 1.04 -30.17
N VAL A 30 -12.62 1.15 -31.48
CA VAL A 30 -11.30 1.46 -32.05
C VAL A 30 -10.83 2.86 -31.63
N CYS A 31 -11.71 3.86 -31.67
CA CYS A 31 -11.40 5.21 -31.16
C CYS A 31 -11.08 5.20 -29.67
N GLY A 32 -11.81 4.44 -28.86
CA GLY A 32 -11.54 4.28 -27.43
C GLY A 32 -10.16 3.68 -27.17
N ILE A 33 -9.80 2.61 -27.88
CA ILE A 33 -8.48 1.99 -27.78
C ILE A 33 -7.39 2.97 -28.24
N GLY A 34 -7.60 3.63 -29.38
CA GLY A 34 -6.67 4.63 -29.92
C GLY A 34 -6.40 5.76 -28.93
N LEU A 35 -7.44 6.37 -28.37
CA LEU A 35 -7.31 7.43 -27.37
C LEU A 35 -6.62 6.95 -26.10
N SER A 36 -7.00 5.76 -25.58
CA SER A 36 -6.33 5.21 -24.40
C SER A 36 -4.84 4.95 -24.62
N THR A 37 -4.46 4.53 -25.83
CA THR A 37 -3.07 4.27 -26.20
C THR A 37 -2.28 5.57 -26.29
N VAL A 38 -2.86 6.63 -26.85
CA VAL A 38 -2.23 7.95 -26.92
C VAL A 38 -2.03 8.53 -25.51
N VAL A 39 -3.03 8.42 -24.64
CA VAL A 39 -2.93 8.90 -23.25
C VAL A 39 -1.88 8.10 -22.46
N ALA A 40 -1.90 6.77 -22.56
CA ALA A 40 -0.93 5.91 -21.88
C ALA A 40 0.49 6.15 -22.41
N GLY A 41 0.66 6.25 -23.73
CA GLY A 41 1.94 6.56 -24.37
C GLY A 41 2.47 7.95 -23.99
N GLY A 42 1.60 8.97 -23.98
CA GLY A 42 1.97 10.32 -23.54
C GLY A 42 2.43 10.35 -22.08
N ARG A 43 1.75 9.61 -21.18
CA ARG A 43 2.18 9.45 -19.79
C ARG A 43 3.52 8.72 -19.68
N ALA A 44 3.71 7.64 -20.45
CA ALA A 44 4.97 6.91 -20.47
C ALA A 44 6.14 7.81 -20.90
N LEU A 45 5.96 8.59 -21.97
CA LEU A 45 6.97 9.55 -22.43
C LEU A 45 7.25 10.64 -21.40
N HIS A 46 6.20 11.17 -20.74
CA HIS A 46 6.37 12.15 -19.68
C HIS A 46 7.20 11.59 -18.51
N VAL A 47 6.89 10.37 -18.04
CA VAL A 47 7.64 9.73 -16.97
C VAL A 47 9.09 9.48 -17.37
N LEU A 48 9.34 9.04 -18.61
CA LEU A 48 10.68 8.74 -19.08
C LEU A 48 11.56 9.99 -19.28
N LEU A 49 10.98 11.12 -19.68
CA LEU A 49 11.75 12.28 -20.14
C LEU A 49 11.66 13.50 -19.22
N ALA A 50 10.58 13.65 -18.45
CA ALA A 50 10.26 14.90 -17.76
C ALA A 50 9.95 14.74 -16.27
N ASP A 51 9.66 13.54 -15.76
CA ASP A 51 9.27 13.34 -14.36
C ASP A 51 10.48 13.26 -13.41
N HIS A 52 10.92 14.43 -12.95
CA HIS A 52 11.96 14.54 -11.92
C HIS A 52 11.38 14.51 -10.50
N ASP A 53 10.08 14.77 -10.36
CA ASP A 53 9.44 14.90 -9.05
C ASP A 53 9.27 13.54 -8.38
N HIS A 54 9.09 12.47 -9.18
CA HIS A 54 9.12 11.10 -8.68
C HIS A 54 10.38 10.80 -7.85
N TYR A 55 11.57 11.16 -8.35
CA TYR A 55 12.83 10.91 -7.64
C TYR A 55 12.98 11.75 -6.37
N LYS A 56 12.54 13.02 -6.41
CA LYS A 56 12.57 13.90 -5.23
C LYS A 56 11.67 13.36 -4.12
N LEU A 57 10.45 12.96 -4.48
CA LEU A 57 9.48 12.39 -3.53
C LEU A 57 9.99 11.07 -2.95
N GLN A 58 10.56 10.19 -3.78
CA GLN A 58 11.11 8.92 -3.29
C GLN A 58 12.28 9.13 -2.33
N SER A 59 13.15 10.10 -2.60
CA SER A 59 14.22 10.48 -1.67
C SER A 59 13.66 11.01 -0.35
N ARG A 60 12.65 11.90 -0.43
CA ARG A 60 12.00 12.46 0.76
C ARG A 60 11.33 11.39 1.60
N GLN A 61 10.64 10.43 0.97
CA GLN A 61 10.00 9.32 1.69
C GLN A 61 11.03 8.50 2.48
N ARG A 62 12.12 8.07 1.83
CA ARG A 62 13.19 7.31 2.51
C ARG A 62 13.83 8.09 3.66
N TYR A 63 13.92 9.42 3.55
CA TYR A 63 14.40 10.26 4.64
C TYR A 63 13.43 10.25 5.83
N LEU A 64 12.13 10.37 5.58
CA LEU A 64 11.09 10.33 6.61
C LEU A 64 11.01 8.96 7.28
N ASP A 65 11.17 7.88 6.52
CA ASP A 65 11.18 6.51 7.07
C ASP A 65 12.34 6.34 8.06
N LYS A 66 13.55 6.79 7.69
CA LYS A 66 14.71 6.78 8.59
C LYS A 66 14.50 7.63 9.84
N GLN A 67 13.93 8.82 9.65
CA GLN A 67 13.61 9.71 10.77
C GLN A 67 12.62 9.05 11.74
N THR A 68 11.63 8.33 11.21
CA THR A 68 10.64 7.62 12.02
C THR A 68 11.27 6.52 12.85
N ILE A 69 12.10 5.68 12.23
CA ILE A 69 12.81 4.59 12.91
C ILE A 69 13.73 5.15 14.00
N PHE A 70 14.50 6.20 13.69
CA PHE A 70 15.38 6.84 14.67
C PHE A 70 14.63 7.31 15.92
N PHE A 71 13.47 7.94 15.76
CA PHE A 71 12.69 8.39 16.91
C PHE A 71 12.03 7.25 17.69
N GLN A 72 11.68 6.15 17.01
CA GLN A 72 11.18 4.95 17.68
C GLN A 72 12.27 4.34 18.57
N GLU A 73 13.46 4.12 18.02
CA GLU A 73 14.61 3.57 18.75
C GLU A 73 14.99 4.48 19.94
N LEU A 74 15.01 5.80 19.73
CA LEU A 74 15.30 6.76 20.80
C LEU A 74 14.25 6.72 21.93
N GLN A 75 12.97 6.56 21.57
CA GLN A 75 11.90 6.44 22.56
C GLN A 75 12.03 5.13 23.35
N GLU A 76 12.30 4.02 22.67
CA GLU A 76 12.51 2.71 23.29
C GLU A 76 13.72 2.72 24.24
N GLU A 77 14.83 3.35 23.84
CA GLU A 77 16.01 3.50 24.70
C GLU A 77 15.70 4.33 25.96
N ASN A 78 14.99 5.45 25.80
CA ASN A 78 14.61 6.30 26.92
C ASN A 78 13.63 5.58 27.88
N GLU A 79 12.68 4.82 27.34
CA GLU A 79 11.81 3.96 28.15
C GLU A 79 12.61 2.86 28.88
N GLY A 80 13.61 2.27 28.21
CA GLY A 80 14.54 1.33 28.81
C GLY A 80 15.31 1.93 29.99
N HIS A 81 15.82 3.15 29.85
CA HIS A 81 16.47 3.87 30.95
C HIS A 81 15.52 4.14 32.13
N ARG A 82 14.26 4.50 31.84
CA ARG A 82 13.25 4.68 32.87
C ARG A 82 12.96 3.38 33.64
N LEU A 83 12.87 2.25 32.95
CA LEU A 83 12.67 0.94 33.59
C LEU A 83 13.91 0.51 34.38
N ALA A 84 15.11 0.79 33.88
CA ALA A 84 16.36 0.53 34.59
C ALA A 84 16.46 1.36 35.88
N ALA A 85 15.93 2.59 35.90
CA ALA A 85 15.87 3.39 37.13
C ALA A 85 14.99 2.73 38.21
N LEU A 86 13.88 2.09 37.84
CA LEU A 86 13.03 1.35 38.78
C LEU A 86 13.74 0.14 39.41
N ALA A 87 14.72 -0.45 38.71
CA ALA A 87 15.52 -1.53 39.27
C ALA A 87 16.36 -1.06 40.48
N GLN A 88 16.68 0.24 40.59
CA GLN A 88 17.36 0.80 41.76
C GLN A 88 16.45 0.82 42.99
N GLU A 89 15.13 0.93 42.79
CA GLU A 89 14.13 0.89 43.86
C GLU A 89 13.76 -0.54 44.27
N TYR A 90 14.18 -1.54 43.49
CA TYR A 90 13.82 -2.93 43.73
C TYR A 90 14.59 -3.51 44.94
N ASP A 91 13.85 -3.87 45.99
CA ASP A 91 14.37 -4.64 47.13
C ASP A 91 13.97 -6.13 47.01
N PRO A 92 14.91 -7.04 46.67
CA PRO A 92 14.61 -8.46 46.55
C PRO A 92 14.29 -9.11 47.91
N VAL A 93 14.71 -8.52 49.03
CA VAL A 93 14.48 -9.07 50.36
C VAL A 93 13.01 -8.92 50.77
N ALA A 94 12.34 -7.87 50.29
CA ALA A 94 10.91 -7.67 50.49
C ALA A 94 10.04 -8.80 49.91
N CYS A 95 10.54 -9.53 48.90
CA CYS A 95 9.84 -10.68 48.32
C CYS A 95 9.93 -11.96 49.17
N ARG A 96 10.72 -11.97 50.25
CA ARG A 96 10.90 -13.13 51.11
C ARG A 96 9.71 -13.27 52.06
N PRO A 97 9.03 -14.43 52.12
CA PRO A 97 8.01 -14.66 53.14
C PRO A 97 8.64 -14.64 54.55
N PRO A 98 7.91 -14.22 55.59
CA PRO A 98 8.41 -14.26 56.97
C PRO A 98 8.95 -15.65 57.32
N PHE A 99 10.14 -15.72 57.91
CA PHE A 99 10.85 -16.95 58.30
C PHE A 99 11.29 -17.89 57.15
N GLY A 100 11.03 -17.55 55.89
CA GLY A 100 11.52 -18.29 54.73
C GLY A 100 12.93 -17.88 54.29
N LYS A 101 13.58 -18.72 53.48
CA LYS A 101 14.83 -18.36 52.75
C LYS A 101 14.49 -17.49 51.53
N LEU A 102 15.39 -16.58 51.18
CA LEU A 102 15.24 -15.79 49.95
C LEU A 102 15.49 -16.70 48.73
N ASP A 103 14.51 -16.75 47.83
CA ASP A 103 14.60 -17.50 46.58
C ASP A 103 15.60 -16.82 45.62
N ALA A 104 16.42 -17.62 44.93
CA ALA A 104 17.44 -17.13 44.01
C ALA A 104 16.83 -16.43 42.78
N LYS A 105 15.58 -16.74 42.42
CA LYS A 105 14.90 -16.14 41.25
C LYS A 105 14.64 -14.63 41.36
N TYR A 106 14.64 -14.09 42.58
CA TYR A 106 14.39 -12.67 42.82
C TYR A 106 15.69 -11.86 42.92
N LYS A 107 16.85 -12.51 42.82
CA LYS A 107 18.16 -11.83 42.79
C LYS A 107 18.47 -11.48 41.35
N PHE A 108 17.90 -10.37 40.88
CA PHE A 108 18.36 -9.70 39.67
C PHE A 108 19.73 -9.06 39.88
#